data_AF-K2FDJ0-F1
#
_entry.id   AF-K2FDJ0-F1
#
_cell.length_a   1.000
_cell.length_b   1.000
_cell.length_c   1.000
_cell.angle_alpha   90.00
_cell.angle_beta   90.00
_cell.angle_gamma   90.00
#
_symmetry.space_group_name_H-M   'P 1'
#
loop_
_entity.id
_entity.type
_entity.pdbx_description
1 polymer ?
#
loop_
_entity_poly.entity_id
_entity_poly.type
_entity_poly.pdbx_seq_one_letter_code
_entity_poly.pdbx_strand_id
1 'polypeptide(L)'
;MRIYIHSGFIKNIFSHEFFRSTIVHWTLIVLLLLNFTCWGLLLFFIRPVDFPLILHYNVYFGVDIIGDWRQIYLLPAIVTLIFIINTILGYFFYKQKERAVTYLLFLASFIAHISALIAIGSLIRINY
;
A
#
# COMPACT_ATOMS: atom_id res chain seq x y z
N MET A 1 8.38 16.50 -38.80
CA MET A 1 7.73 15.84 -37.65
C MET A 1 8.75 15.72 -36.53
N ARG A 2 8.74 16.62 -35.54
CA ARG A 2 9.77 16.72 -34.48
C ARG A 2 9.12 16.36 -33.15
N ILE A 3 9.46 15.19 -32.63
CA ILE A 3 8.93 14.66 -31.38
C ILE A 3 9.69 15.33 -30.23
N TYR A 4 9.03 16.23 -29.50
CA TYR A 4 9.58 16.84 -28.29
C TYR A 4 9.37 15.90 -27.11
N ILE A 5 10.36 15.05 -26.84
CA ILE A 5 10.36 14.14 -25.69
C ILE A 5 10.86 14.90 -24.45
N HIS A 6 9.92 15.28 -23.58
CA HIS A 6 9.91 14.86 -22.17
C HIS A 6 11.05 15.28 -21.22
N SER A 7 11.56 16.51 -21.24
CA SER A 7 12.45 17.01 -20.15
C SER A 7 11.73 17.80 -19.05
N GLY A 8 10.44 18.13 -19.23
CA GLY A 8 9.62 18.86 -18.25
C GLY A 8 8.85 17.97 -17.26
N PHE A 9 8.96 16.64 -17.36
CA PHE A 9 8.12 15.71 -16.60
C PHE A 9 8.39 15.78 -15.09
N ILE A 10 9.66 15.78 -14.67
CA ILE A 10 10.05 15.74 -13.26
C ILE A 10 9.78 17.07 -12.54
N LYS A 11 10.05 18.21 -13.20
CA LYS A 11 9.76 19.54 -12.62
C LYS A 11 8.26 19.80 -12.43
N ASN A 12 7.40 19.07 -13.13
CA ASN A 12 5.95 19.18 -13.03
C ASN A 12 5.34 18.19 -12.03
N ILE A 13 6.08 17.17 -11.55
CA ILE A 13 5.63 16.23 -10.50
C ILE A 13 5.21 17.00 -9.23
N PHE A 14 5.93 18.08 -8.91
CA PHE A 14 5.54 19.04 -7.89
C PHE A 14 4.64 20.15 -8.44
N SER A 15 3.55 19.79 -9.12
CA SER A 15 2.50 20.79 -9.41
C SER A 15 1.98 21.29 -8.06
N HIS A 16 2.27 22.56 -7.75
CA HIS A 16 1.97 23.18 -6.45
C HIS A 16 0.51 22.99 -6.00
N GLU A 17 -0.43 22.75 -6.91
CA GLU A 17 -1.85 22.57 -6.57
C GLU A 17 -2.18 21.21 -5.94
N PHE A 18 -1.54 20.12 -6.39
CA PHE A 18 -1.84 18.77 -5.89
C PHE A 18 -1.46 18.61 -4.41
N PHE A 19 -0.24 19.03 -4.07
CA PHE A 19 0.28 18.97 -2.70
C PHE A 19 -0.21 20.10 -1.79
N ARG A 20 -0.84 21.15 -2.35
CA ARG A 20 -1.44 22.24 -1.56
C ARG A 20 -2.85 21.91 -1.07
N SER A 21 -3.49 20.87 -1.61
CA SER A 21 -4.74 20.39 -1.03
C SER A 21 -4.47 19.74 0.32
N THR A 22 -4.91 20.39 1.40
CA THR A 22 -4.78 19.92 2.77
C THR A 22 -5.29 18.48 2.93
N ILE A 23 -6.42 18.13 2.30
CA ILE A 23 -7.00 16.78 2.36
C ILE A 23 -6.10 15.73 1.71
N VAL A 24 -5.59 16.01 0.50
CA VAL A 24 -4.70 15.07 -0.20
C VAL A 24 -3.40 14.88 0.57
N HIS A 25 -2.84 15.98 1.07
CA HIS A 25 -1.60 15.95 1.84
C HIS A 25 -1.72 15.11 3.12
N TRP A 26 -2.75 15.36 3.94
CA TRP A 26 -2.98 14.57 5.15
C TRP A 26 -3.28 13.11 4.85
N THR A 27 -4.07 12.83 3.81
CA THR A 27 -4.38 11.45 3.40
C THR A 27 -3.11 10.70 2.98
N LEU A 28 -2.20 11.34 2.24
CA LEU A 28 -0.90 10.76 1.87
C LEU A 28 -0.03 10.47 3.09
N ILE A 29 0.03 11.38 4.06
CA ILE A 29 0.78 11.17 5.31
C ILE A 29 0.21 9.97 6.07
N VAL A 30 -1.12 9.89 6.21
CA VAL A 30 -1.78 8.75 6.88
C VAL A 30 -1.48 7.44 6.16
N LEU A 31 -1.57 7.40 4.83
CA LEU A 31 -1.26 6.21 4.05
C LEU A 31 0.21 5.78 4.18
N LEU A 32 1.14 6.74 4.21
CA LEU A 32 2.55 6.45 4.45
C LEU A 32 2.78 5.87 5.85
N LEU A 33 2.15 6.43 6.89
CA LEU A 33 2.24 5.90 8.25
C LEU A 33 1.67 4.49 8.34
N LEU A 34 0.52 4.23 7.71
CA LEU A 34 -0.06 2.88 7.65
C LEU A 34 0.88 1.91 6.91
N ASN A 35 1.50 2.37 5.81
CA ASN A 35 2.45 1.56 5.06
C ASN A 35 3.66 1.15 5.92
N PHE A 36 4.28 2.13 6.59
CA PHE A 36 5.37 1.86 7.53
C PHE A 36 4.94 0.98 8.69
N THR A 37 3.70 1.10 9.15
CA THR A 37 3.16 0.24 10.21
C THR A 37 3.04 -1.20 9.74
N CYS A 38 2.53 -1.46 8.52
CA CYS A 38 2.47 -2.80 7.94
C CYS A 38 3.85 -3.45 7.87
N TRP A 39 4.84 -2.72 7.34
CA TRP A 39 6.22 -3.22 7.25
C TRP A 39 6.86 -3.39 8.64
N GLY A 40 6.69 -2.42 9.53
CA GLY A 40 7.27 -2.42 10.88
C GLY A 40 6.74 -3.56 11.74
N LEU A 41 5.43 -3.82 11.71
CA LEU A 41 4.84 -4.96 12.43
C LEU A 41 5.43 -6.29 11.96
N LEU A 42 5.53 -6.49 10.64
CA LEU A 42 6.09 -7.73 10.11
C LEU A 42 7.57 -7.90 10.43
N LEU A 43 8.38 -6.84 10.28
CA LEU A 43 9.80 -6.88 10.62
C LEU A 43 10.05 -7.10 12.12
N PHE A 44 9.17 -6.60 12.99
CA PHE A 44 9.31 -6.75 14.44
C PHE A 44 8.91 -8.14 14.92
N PHE A 45 7.79 -8.69 14.43
CA PHE A 45 7.25 -9.97 14.89
C PHE A 45 7.76 -11.17 14.08
N ILE A 46 7.95 -11.04 12.77
CA ILE A 46 8.31 -12.16 11.90
C ILE A 46 9.81 -12.19 11.67
N ARG A 47 10.48 -12.98 12.51
CA ARG A 47 11.91 -13.28 12.37
C ARG A 47 12.12 -14.36 11.30
N PRO A 48 13.29 -14.37 10.63
CA PRO A 48 13.65 -15.48 9.76
C PRO A 48 13.73 -16.76 10.58
N VAL A 49 12.91 -17.74 10.21
CA VAL A 49 12.84 -19.06 10.83
C VAL A 49 12.91 -20.13 9.75
N ASP A 50 13.59 -21.23 10.05
CA ASP A 50 13.81 -22.34 9.11
C ASP A 50 12.60 -23.31 9.06
N PHE A 51 11.59 -23.10 9.92
CA PHE A 51 10.35 -23.86 9.91
C PHE A 51 9.23 -23.11 9.18
N PRO A 52 8.32 -23.83 8.51
CA PRO A 52 7.30 -23.20 7.69
C PRO A 52 6.21 -22.57 8.59
N LEU A 53 5.78 -21.35 8.25
CA LEU A 53 4.80 -20.54 8.99
C LEU A 53 3.39 -20.73 8.42
N ILE A 54 2.39 -20.63 9.30
CA ILE A 54 0.99 -20.71 8.89
C ILE A 54 0.61 -19.38 8.22
N LEU A 55 0.36 -19.42 6.91
CA LEU A 55 -0.05 -18.27 6.11
C LEU A 55 -1.55 -18.13 6.02
N HIS A 56 -2.29 -19.23 6.18
CA HIS A 56 -3.74 -19.20 6.16
C HIS A 56 -4.33 -20.26 7.08
N TYR A 57 -5.30 -19.83 7.87
CA TYR A 57 -6.05 -20.70 8.78
C TYR A 57 -7.54 -20.62 8.43
N ASN A 58 -8.14 -21.78 8.20
CA ASN A 58 -9.57 -21.95 7.97
C ASN A 58 -10.23 -22.44 9.26
N VAL A 59 -11.34 -21.82 9.66
CA VAL A 59 -12.07 -22.21 10.88
C VAL A 59 -12.60 -23.65 10.81
N TYR A 60 -12.97 -24.13 9.62
CA TYR A 60 -13.53 -25.47 9.41
C TYR A 60 -12.48 -26.55 9.20
N PHE A 61 -11.35 -26.23 8.54
CA PHE A 61 -10.35 -27.22 8.11
C PHE A 61 -8.99 -27.09 8.83
N GLY A 62 -8.81 -26.08 9.67
CA GLY A 62 -7.55 -25.80 10.35
C GLY A 62 -6.53 -25.09 9.45
N VAL A 63 -5.26 -25.44 9.58
CA VAL A 63 -4.17 -24.88 8.78
C VAL A 63 -4.31 -25.33 7.33
N ASP A 64 -4.47 -24.38 6.41
CA ASP A 64 -4.72 -24.67 4.99
C ASP A 64 -3.52 -24.31 4.11
N ILE A 65 -2.79 -23.24 4.46
CA ILE A 65 -1.60 -22.81 3.73
C ILE A 65 -0.45 -22.63 4.71
N ILE A 66 0.63 -23.36 4.47
CA ILE A 66 1.91 -23.23 5.16
C ILE A 66 2.96 -22.82 4.14
N GLY A 67 3.80 -21.84 4.48
CA GLY A 67 4.79 -21.34 3.55
C GLY A 67 5.97 -20.68 4.23
N ASP A 68 6.88 -20.17 3.40
CA ASP A 68 8.10 -19.51 3.85
C ASP A 68 7.77 -18.13 4.45
N TRP A 69 8.55 -17.72 5.46
CA TRP A 69 8.41 -16.43 6.13
C TRP A 69 8.45 -15.23 5.16
N ARG A 70 9.16 -15.37 4.03
CA ARG A 70 9.23 -14.34 2.96
C ARG A 70 7.88 -14.10 2.29
N GLN A 71 7.02 -15.11 2.21
CA GLN A 71 5.71 -14.98 1.55
C GLN A 71 4.78 -14.03 2.31
N ILE A 72 4.98 -13.86 3.62
CA ILE A 72 4.20 -12.93 4.43
C ILE A 72 4.46 -11.48 4.03
N TYR A 73 5.68 -11.18 3.56
CA TYR A 73 6.07 -9.85 3.08
C TYR A 73 5.45 -9.49 1.71
N LEU A 74 4.81 -10.44 1.02
CA LEU A 74 4.07 -10.12 -0.21
C LEU A 74 2.86 -9.24 0.09
N LEU A 75 2.20 -9.44 1.23
CA LEU A 75 1.02 -8.66 1.60
C LEU A 75 1.30 -7.15 1.72
N PRO A 76 2.27 -6.67 2.53
CA PRO A 76 2.60 -5.25 2.56
C PRO A 76 3.17 -4.76 1.22
N ALA A 77 3.88 -5.60 0.47
CA ALA A 77 4.42 -5.23 -0.84
C ALA A 77 3.31 -4.93 -1.87
N ILE A 78 2.28 -5.78 -1.96
CA ILE A 78 1.12 -5.57 -2.85
C ILE A 78 0.39 -4.28 -2.48
N VAL A 79 0.15 -4.06 -1.19
CA VAL A 79 -0.58 -2.89 -0.70
C VAL A 79 0.22 -1.60 -0.92
N THR A 80 1.55 -1.68 -0.79
CA THR A 80 2.48 -0.59 -1.17
C THR A 80 2.39 -0.28 -2.66
N LEU A 81 2.38 -1.32 -3.50
CA LEU A 81 2.26 -1.17 -4.95
C LEU A 81 0.94 -0.51 -5.34
N ILE A 82 -0.19 -0.94 -4.76
CA ILE A 82 -1.50 -0.33 -4.96
C ILE A 82 -1.48 1.15 -4.58
N PHE A 83 -0.87 1.51 -3.45
CA PHE A 83 -0.72 2.90 -3.03
C PHE A 83 0.11 3.74 -4.00
N ILE A 84 1.24 3.21 -4.49
CA ILE A 84 2.07 3.91 -5.48
C ILE A 84 1.28 4.14 -6.76
N ILE A 85 0.61 3.12 -7.29
CA ILE A 85 -0.19 3.21 -8.52
C ILE A 85 -1.32 4.23 -8.33
N ASN A 86 -2.08 4.15 -7.24
CA ASN A 86 -3.18 5.07 -6.96
C ASN A 86 -2.71 6.51 -6.76
N THR A 87 -1.53 6.72 -6.19
CA THR A 87 -0.94 8.06 -6.05
C THR A 87 -0.56 8.63 -7.43
N ILE A 88 0.06 7.82 -8.29
CA ILE A 88 0.41 8.21 -9.66
C ILE A 88 -0.86 8.52 -10.47
N LEU A 89 -1.85 7.64 -10.44
CA LEU A 89 -3.13 7.84 -11.14
C LEU A 89 -3.88 9.06 -10.57
N GLY A 90 -3.94 9.20 -9.26
CA GLY A 90 -4.57 10.32 -8.58
C GLY A 90 -3.97 11.65 -9.03
N TYR A 91 -2.65 11.72 -9.18
CA TYR A 91 -1.98 12.88 -9.74
C TYR A 91 -2.39 13.18 -11.19
N PHE A 92 -2.46 12.16 -12.06
CA PHE A 92 -2.88 12.34 -13.45
C PHE A 92 -4.34 12.81 -13.59
N PHE A 93 -5.25 12.28 -12.77
CA PHE A 93 -6.66 12.69 -12.78
C PHE A 93 -6.88 14.06 -12.14
N TYR A 94 -6.12 14.40 -11.10
CA TYR A 94 -6.21 15.73 -10.49
C TYR A 94 -5.83 16.84 -11.48
N LYS A 95 -4.83 16.59 -12.33
CA LYS A 95 -4.46 17.51 -13.43
C LYS A 95 -5.55 17.68 -14.48
N GLN A 96 -6.36 16.66 -14.71
CA GLN A 96 -7.52 16.70 -15.61
C GLN A 96 -8.74 17.36 -14.97
N LYS A 97 -8.60 17.93 -13.76
CA LYS A 97 -9.66 18.52 -12.92
C LYS A 97 -10.69 17.51 -12.39
N GLU A 98 -10.44 16.21 -12.53
CA GLU A 98 -11.27 15.12 -12.02
C GLU A 98 -10.92 14.79 -10.55
N ARG A 99 -11.25 15.72 -9.64
CA ARG A 99 -10.91 15.60 -8.21
C ARG A 99 -11.61 14.43 -7.51
N ALA A 100 -12.82 14.09 -7.94
CA ALA A 100 -13.59 12.99 -7.35
C ALA A 100 -12.87 11.64 -7.49
N VAL A 101 -12.31 11.37 -8.67
CA VAL A 101 -11.54 10.14 -8.95
C VAL A 101 -10.31 10.04 -8.06
N THR A 102 -9.63 11.18 -7.82
CA THR A 102 -8.45 11.22 -6.94
C THR A 102 -8.80 10.80 -5.50
N TYR A 103 -9.92 11.30 -4.96
CA TYR A 103 -10.36 10.93 -3.61
C TYR A 103 -10.79 9.46 -3.53
N LEU A 104 -11.45 8.93 -4.57
CA LEU A 104 -11.82 7.52 -4.65
C LEU A 104 -10.58 6.60 -4.67
N LEU A 105 -9.55 6.96 -5.43
CA LEU A 105 -8.29 6.20 -5.47
C LEU A 105 -7.58 6.18 -4.12
N PHE A 106 -7.56 7.31 -3.40
CA PHE A 106 -7.00 7.35 -2.06
C PHE A 106 -7.83 6.59 -1.03
N LEU A 107 -9.16 6.66 -1.12
CA LEU A 107 -10.05 5.85 -0.29
C LEU A 107 -9.81 4.35 -0.52
N ALA A 108 -9.66 3.92 -1.78
CA ALA A 108 -9.34 2.54 -2.12
C ALA A 108 -7.99 2.11 -1.52
N SER A 109 -6.96 2.96 -1.60
CA SER A 109 -5.66 2.70 -0.96
C SER A 109 -5.78 2.60 0.56
N PHE A 110 -6.63 3.42 1.18
CA PHE A 110 -6.86 3.40 2.62
C PHE A 110 -7.51 2.10 3.06
N ILE A 111 -8.59 1.68 2.38
CA ILE A 111 -9.27 0.42 2.65
C ILE A 111 -8.28 -0.75 2.50
N ALA A 112 -7.48 -0.76 1.43
CA ALA A 112 -6.46 -1.79 1.22
C ALA A 112 -5.44 -1.86 2.38
N HIS A 113 -5.00 -0.73 2.92
CA HIS A 113 -4.09 -0.69 4.08
C HIS A 113 -4.75 -1.22 5.36
N ILE A 114 -6.01 -0.86 5.61
CA ILE A 114 -6.75 -1.37 6.76
C ILE A 114 -6.95 -2.88 6.65
N SER A 115 -7.37 -3.38 5.49
CA SER A 115 -7.50 -4.83 5.24
C SER A 115 -6.16 -5.56 5.43
N ALA A 116 -5.05 -4.96 4.99
CA ALA A 116 -3.72 -5.51 5.17
C ALA A 116 -3.31 -5.57 6.64
N LEU A 117 -3.58 -4.53 7.43
CA LEU A 117 -3.29 -4.52 8.87
C LEU A 117 -4.08 -5.60 9.62
N ILE A 118 -5.35 -5.79 9.28
CA ILE A 118 -6.17 -6.86 9.86
C ILE A 118 -5.56 -8.22 9.53
N ALA A 119 -5.21 -8.46 8.26
CA ALA A 119 -4.59 -9.71 7.83
C ALA A 119 -3.23 -9.95 8.51
N ILE A 120 -2.36 -8.94 8.61
CA ILE A 120 -1.08 -9.01 9.33
C ILE A 120 -1.31 -9.34 10.81
N GLY A 121 -2.28 -8.68 11.45
CA GLY A 121 -2.64 -8.95 12.85
C GLY A 121 -3.08 -10.40 13.06
N SER A 122 -3.90 -10.93 12.16
CA SER A 122 -4.30 -12.35 12.18
C SER A 122 -3.10 -13.28 12.00
N LEU A 123 -2.20 -12.99 11.06
CA LEU A 123 -1.00 -13.80 10.83
C LEU A 123 -0.08 -13.83 12.06
N ILE A 124 0.12 -12.69 12.72
CA ILE A 124 0.91 -12.62 13.95
C ILE A 124 0.26 -13.47 15.03
N ARG A 125 -1.04 -13.32 15.27
CA ARG A 125 -1.81 -14.05 16.29
C ARG A 125 -1.84 -15.56 16.11
N ILE A 126 -1.76 -16.04 14.87
CA ILE A 126 -1.80 -17.48 14.57
C ILE A 126 -0.41 -18.11 14.80
N ASN A 127 0.65 -17.37 14.54
CA ASN A 127 2.02 -17.89 14.61
C ASN A 127 2.72 -17.61 15.96
N TYR A 128 2.21 -16.67 16.77
CA TYR A 128 2.76 -16.25 18.07
C TYR A 128 1.65 -16.00 19.08
#